data_AF-A0A7D3VPU4-F1
#
_entry.id   AF-A0A7D3VPU4-F1
#
_cell.length_a   1.000
_cell.length_b   1.000
_cell.length_c   1.000
_cell.angle_alpha   90.00
_cell.angle_beta   90.00
_cell.angle_gamma   90.00
#
_symmetry.space_group_name_H-M   'P 1'
#
loop_
_entity.id
_entity.type
_entity.pdbx_description
1 polymer ?
#
loop_
_entity_poly.entity_id
_entity_poly.type
_entity_poly.pdbx_seq_one_letter_code
_entity_poly.pdbx_strand_id
1 'polypeptide(L)'
;MIAFTAAGAFVRGFCHESSMSPYADDGYATWPGLVESVPAEFAAHVTEPAFCHEGDTGPFLAATVCIWRRHQDPCWQVGDIAFPAEKDPDGSAWLFDLLADGTPEGYCAFASAYFGVSVDAADVGPVFEHRALTADLVHRINPDVDLANLTEVLDRIGYPQAAASAAGGCG
;
A
#
# COMPACT_ATOMS: atom_id res chain seq x y z
N MET A 1 2.27 -1.67 -3.84
CA MET A 1 3.52 -2.16 -3.19
C MET A 1 4.54 -1.03 -3.19
N ILE A 2 5.20 -0.83 -2.05
CA ILE A 2 6.36 0.06 -1.93
C ILE A 2 7.54 -0.79 -1.48
N ALA A 3 8.64 -0.74 -2.22
CA ALA A 3 9.87 -1.46 -1.91
C ALA A 3 11.01 -0.46 -1.73
N PHE A 4 11.69 -0.55 -0.58
CA PHE A 4 12.95 0.14 -0.33
C PHE A 4 14.09 -0.86 -0.54
N THR A 5 15.05 -0.49 -1.39
CA THR A 5 16.17 -1.34 -1.79
C THR A 5 17.49 -0.60 -1.61
N ALA A 6 18.60 -1.30 -1.83
CA ALA A 6 19.93 -0.67 -1.84
C ALA A 6 20.13 0.32 -3.00
N ALA A 7 19.30 0.27 -4.04
CA ALA A 7 19.38 1.17 -5.19
C ALA A 7 18.48 2.41 -5.05
N GLY A 8 17.45 2.34 -4.22
CA GLY A 8 16.48 3.40 -4.01
C GLY A 8 15.11 2.87 -3.61
N ALA A 9 14.06 3.48 -4.14
CA ALA A 9 12.68 3.07 -3.90
C ALA A 9 11.94 2.73 -5.20
N PHE A 10 11.06 1.75 -5.12
CA PHE A 10 10.16 1.33 -6.19
C PHE A 10 8.73 1.30 -5.66
N VAL A 11 7.80 1.83 -6.42
CA VAL A 11 6.38 1.82 -6.08
C VAL A 11 5.60 1.32 -7.28
N ARG A 12 4.66 0.41 -7.01
CA ARG A 12 3.62 0.04 -7.97
C ARG A 12 2.24 0.08 -7.35
N GLY A 13 1.25 0.40 -8.18
CA GLY A 13 -0.17 0.43 -7.84
C GLY A 13 -1.00 -0.22 -8.93
N PHE A 14 -2.19 -0.68 -8.56
CA PHE A 14 -3.16 -1.24 -9.48
C PHE A 14 -4.54 -0.64 -9.19
N CYS A 15 -5.04 0.15 -10.14
CA CYS A 15 -6.41 0.66 -10.12
C CYS A 15 -7.22 -0.15 -11.13
N HIS A 16 -8.15 -0.97 -10.63
CA HIS A 16 -8.96 -1.82 -11.50
C HIS A 16 -9.96 -1.02 -12.36
N GLU A 17 -10.34 0.19 -11.92
CA GLU A 17 -11.24 1.10 -12.63
C GLU A 17 -10.52 2.01 -13.65
N SER A 18 -9.18 1.98 -13.66
CA SER A 18 -8.38 2.79 -14.59
C SER A 18 -8.50 2.28 -16.02
N SER A 19 -8.52 3.20 -16.98
CA SER A 19 -8.48 2.86 -18.41
C SER A 19 -7.18 2.15 -18.82
N MET A 20 -6.12 2.33 -18.04
CA MET A 20 -4.82 1.68 -18.21
C MET A 20 -4.76 0.28 -17.56
N SER A 21 -5.86 -0.20 -16.98
CA SER A 21 -5.96 -1.53 -16.38
C SER A 21 -5.68 -2.62 -17.42
N PRO A 22 -4.81 -3.61 -17.14
CA PRO A 22 -4.61 -4.76 -18.02
C PRO A 22 -5.91 -5.53 -18.30
N TYR A 23 -6.91 -5.43 -17.42
CA TYR A 23 -8.24 -6.04 -17.64
C TYR A 23 -9.05 -5.37 -18.77
N ALA A 24 -8.62 -4.22 -19.28
CA ALA A 24 -9.21 -3.61 -20.47
C ALA A 24 -8.68 -4.23 -21.78
N ASP A 25 -7.66 -5.10 -21.69
CA ASP A 25 -7.06 -5.83 -22.81
C ASP A 25 -7.36 -7.33 -22.69
N ASP A 26 -7.75 -7.96 -23.81
CA ASP A 26 -8.11 -9.39 -23.85
C ASP A 26 -6.91 -10.31 -23.52
N GLY A 27 -5.68 -9.83 -23.70
CA GLY A 27 -4.44 -10.55 -23.40
C GLY A 27 -3.84 -10.22 -22.03
N TYR A 28 -4.51 -9.39 -21.22
CA TYR A 28 -4.00 -8.86 -19.97
C TYR A 28 -2.66 -8.13 -20.10
N ALA A 29 -2.40 -7.51 -21.25
CA ALA A 29 -1.18 -6.73 -21.45
C ALA A 29 -1.19 -5.49 -20.54
N THR A 30 -0.04 -5.21 -19.90
CA THR A 30 0.15 -3.93 -19.22
C THR A 30 0.18 -2.79 -20.23
N TRP A 31 -0.19 -1.58 -19.79
CA TRP A 31 -0.13 -0.41 -20.65
C TRP A 31 1.27 -0.19 -21.24
N PRO A 32 1.40 0.10 -22.55
CA PRO A 32 2.70 0.29 -23.18
C PRO A 32 3.55 1.37 -22.51
N GLY A 33 4.80 1.04 -22.19
CA GLY A 33 5.76 1.94 -21.56
C GLY A 33 5.69 1.97 -20.03
N LEU A 34 4.75 1.25 -19.40
CA LEU A 34 4.58 1.24 -17.95
C LEU A 34 5.80 0.65 -17.23
N VAL A 35 6.39 -0.42 -17.77
CA VAL A 35 7.42 -1.21 -17.06
C VAL A 35 8.70 -1.42 -17.87
N GLU A 36 8.68 -1.14 -19.17
CA GLU A 36 9.76 -1.41 -20.12
C GLU A 36 11.00 -0.57 -19.85
N SER A 37 10.82 0.61 -19.24
CA SER A 37 11.89 1.53 -18.86
C SER A 37 12.37 1.34 -17.42
N VAL A 38 11.83 0.37 -16.68
CA VAL A 38 12.22 0.11 -15.29
C VAL A 38 13.69 -0.31 -15.25
N PRO A 39 14.54 0.35 -14.43
CA PRO A 39 15.94 -0.02 -14.28
C PRO A 39 16.12 -1.47 -13.81
N ALA A 40 17.22 -2.09 -14.25
CA ALA A 40 17.51 -3.50 -13.96
C ALA A 40 17.55 -3.83 -12.46
N GLU A 41 18.00 -2.88 -11.62
CA GLU A 41 17.97 -3.01 -10.16
C GLU A 41 16.57 -3.18 -9.55
N PHE A 42 15.51 -2.81 -10.27
CA PHE A 42 14.12 -2.94 -9.82
C PHE A 42 13.35 -4.01 -10.60
N ALA A 43 13.97 -4.69 -11.56
CA ALA A 43 13.29 -5.66 -12.44
C ALA A 43 12.56 -6.77 -11.65
N ALA A 44 13.16 -7.23 -10.54
CA ALA A 44 12.55 -8.24 -9.67
C ALA A 44 11.19 -7.79 -9.08
N HIS A 45 10.99 -6.49 -8.86
CA HIS A 45 9.74 -5.94 -8.33
C HIS A 45 8.62 -5.87 -9.37
N VAL A 46 8.97 -5.81 -10.65
CA VAL A 46 8.02 -5.90 -11.76
C VAL A 46 7.48 -7.32 -11.87
N THR A 47 8.36 -8.32 -11.74
CA THR A 47 8.03 -9.74 -11.95
C THR A 47 7.65 -10.51 -10.68
N GLU A 48 7.53 -9.83 -9.53
CA GLU A 48 7.24 -10.47 -8.25
C GLU A 48 5.87 -11.18 -8.28
N PRO A 49 5.83 -12.53 -8.18
CA PRO A 49 4.60 -13.31 -8.32
C PRO A 49 3.52 -12.96 -7.32
N ALA A 50 3.85 -12.51 -6.10
CA ALA A 50 2.88 -12.18 -5.06
C ALA A 50 1.90 -11.04 -5.44
N PHE A 51 2.15 -10.37 -6.56
CA PHE A 51 1.34 -9.26 -7.07
C PHE A 51 1.03 -9.41 -8.57
N CYS A 52 1.18 -10.62 -9.10
CA CYS A 52 0.62 -11.00 -10.39
C CYS A 52 -0.77 -11.58 -10.15
N HIS A 53 -1.67 -11.39 -11.11
CA HIS A 53 -2.97 -12.06 -11.14
C HIS A 53 -2.90 -13.25 -12.09
N GLU A 54 -3.80 -14.21 -11.89
CA GLU A 54 -3.95 -15.34 -12.81
C GLU A 54 -4.83 -14.94 -13.99
N GLY A 55 -4.39 -15.26 -15.21
CA GLY A 55 -5.15 -15.11 -16.45
C GLY A 55 -5.21 -16.42 -17.24
N ASP A 56 -6.01 -16.44 -18.30
CA ASP A 56 -6.26 -17.64 -19.11
C ASP A 56 -5.01 -18.22 -19.78
N THR A 57 -3.99 -17.39 -20.02
CA THR A 57 -2.72 -17.76 -20.67
C THR A 57 -1.55 -17.87 -19.68
N GLY A 58 -1.82 -17.69 -18.38
CA GLY A 58 -0.83 -17.68 -17.31
C GLY A 58 -0.91 -16.40 -16.47
N PRO A 59 -0.01 -16.25 -15.48
CA PRO A 59 0.01 -15.09 -14.61
C PRO A 59 0.44 -13.84 -15.37
N PHE A 60 -0.17 -12.70 -15.05
CA PHE A 60 0.15 -11.40 -15.62
C PHE A 60 0.30 -10.34 -14.52
N LEU A 61 1.02 -9.26 -14.84
CA LEU A 61 1.23 -8.15 -13.92
C LEU A 61 -0.03 -7.29 -13.84
N ALA A 62 -0.69 -7.28 -12.68
CA ALA A 62 -1.75 -6.33 -12.39
C ALA A 62 -1.12 -5.01 -11.90
N ALA A 63 -0.89 -4.08 -12.82
CA ALA A 63 -0.38 -2.75 -12.51
C ALA A 63 -0.94 -1.71 -13.48
N THR A 64 -1.26 -0.54 -12.93
CA THR A 64 -1.57 0.67 -13.70
C THR A 64 -0.55 1.78 -13.41
N VAL A 65 0.13 1.71 -12.26
CA VAL A 65 1.14 2.68 -11.82
C VAL A 65 2.44 1.96 -11.55
N CYS A 66 3.54 2.50 -12.07
CA CYS A 66 4.90 2.03 -11.80
C CYS A 66 5.86 3.23 -11.78
N ILE A 67 6.39 3.55 -10.60
CA ILE A 67 7.34 4.65 -10.41
C ILE A 67 8.54 4.18 -9.60
N TRP A 68 9.68 4.81 -9.84
CA TRP A 68 10.91 4.48 -9.11
C TRP A 68 11.74 5.73 -8.86
N ARG A 69 12.61 5.65 -7.87
CA ARG A 69 13.59 6.69 -7.61
C ARG A 69 14.87 6.05 -7.11
N ARG A 70 15.92 6.07 -7.94
CA ARG A 70 17.26 5.70 -7.47
C ARG A 70 17.77 6.79 -6.53
N HIS A 71 18.72 6.45 -5.67
CA HIS A 71 19.33 7.44 -4.77
C HIS A 71 19.91 8.66 -5.51
N GLN A 72 20.38 8.43 -6.75
CA GLN A 72 21.00 9.43 -7.61
C GLN A 72 19.99 10.23 -8.44
N ASP A 73 18.75 9.76 -8.54
CA ASP A 73 17.73 10.44 -9.34
C ASP A 73 17.24 11.70 -8.59
N PRO A 74 17.15 12.85 -9.29
CA PRO A 74 16.72 14.10 -8.67
C PRO A 74 15.23 14.09 -8.29
N CYS A 75 14.42 13.26 -8.94
CA CYS A 75 12.99 13.10 -8.73
C CYS A 75 12.55 11.66 -8.98
N TRP A 76 11.30 11.34 -8.61
CA TRP A 76 10.65 10.11 -9.04
C TRP A 76 10.57 10.06 -10.57
N GLN A 77 10.80 8.87 -11.10
CA GLN A 77 10.75 8.52 -12.51
C GLN A 77 9.52 7.64 -12.76
N VAL A 78 9.03 7.72 -13.99
CA VAL A 78 8.00 6.86 -14.57
C VAL A 78 8.52 6.40 -15.92
N GLY A 79 7.94 5.33 -16.48
CA GLY A 79 8.31 4.88 -17.81
C GLY A 79 7.88 5.82 -18.93
N ASP A 80 8.29 5.47 -20.15
CA ASP A 80 7.95 6.20 -21.37
C ASP A 80 6.49 5.95 -21.77
N ILE A 81 5.56 6.47 -20.96
CA ILE A 81 4.11 6.23 -21.07
C ILE A 81 3.45 7.32 -21.92
N ALA A 82 2.69 6.89 -22.92
CA ALA A 82 1.70 7.73 -23.58
C ALA A 82 0.38 7.66 -22.80
N PHE A 83 0.17 8.59 -21.86
CA PHE A 83 -1.03 8.60 -21.02
C PHE A 83 -2.29 9.00 -21.83
N PRO A 84 -3.44 8.33 -21.57
CA PRO A 84 -4.74 8.80 -22.03
C PRO A 84 -5.03 10.24 -21.59
N ALA A 85 -5.72 11.01 -22.44
CA ALA A 85 -6.08 12.41 -22.17
C ALA A 85 -7.33 12.51 -21.28
N GLU A 86 -7.26 11.95 -20.08
CA GLU A 86 -8.31 12.00 -19.07
C GLU A 86 -7.74 12.35 -17.68
N LYS A 87 -8.63 12.53 -16.71
CA LYS A 87 -8.22 12.80 -15.34
C LYS A 87 -7.84 11.47 -14.67
N ASP A 88 -6.62 11.42 -14.14
CA ASP A 88 -6.11 10.27 -13.38
C ASP A 88 -6.18 8.92 -14.14
N PRO A 89 -5.61 8.85 -15.37
CA PRO A 89 -5.78 7.69 -16.25
C PRO A 89 -5.22 6.39 -15.69
N ASP A 90 -4.21 6.46 -14.82
CA ASP A 90 -3.60 5.31 -14.14
C ASP A 90 -4.19 5.04 -12.75
N GLY A 91 -5.08 5.91 -12.27
CA GLY A 91 -5.69 5.88 -10.94
C GLY A 91 -4.73 6.22 -9.80
N SER A 92 -3.52 6.73 -10.10
CA SER A 92 -2.49 6.99 -9.10
C SER A 92 -2.91 8.07 -8.10
N ALA A 93 -3.63 9.10 -8.56
CA ALA A 93 -4.08 10.18 -7.69
C ALA A 93 -5.02 9.63 -6.63
N TRP A 94 -6.02 8.82 -7.00
CA TRP A 94 -6.91 8.18 -6.03
C TRP A 94 -6.20 7.15 -5.15
N LEU A 95 -5.41 6.25 -5.74
CA LEU A 95 -4.74 5.16 -5.02
C LEU A 95 -3.78 5.65 -3.93
N PHE A 96 -3.08 6.75 -4.21
CA PHE A 96 -2.04 7.28 -3.33
C PHE A 96 -2.45 8.54 -2.58
N ASP A 97 -3.68 9.04 -2.75
CA ASP A 97 -4.18 10.23 -2.06
C ASP A 97 -4.03 10.10 -0.54
N LEU A 98 -4.55 9.01 0.03
CA LEU A 98 -4.49 8.76 1.47
C LEU A 98 -3.05 8.63 1.98
N LEU A 99 -2.19 7.99 1.19
CA LEU A 99 -0.77 7.83 1.53
C LEU A 99 -0.04 9.18 1.49
N ALA A 100 -0.37 10.04 0.52
CA ALA A 100 0.23 11.35 0.34
C ALA A 100 -0.27 12.36 1.39
N ASP A 101 -1.54 12.29 1.78
CA ASP A 101 -2.09 13.05 2.91
C ASP A 101 -1.38 12.65 4.21
N GLY A 102 -1.34 11.36 4.52
CA GLY A 102 -0.53 10.83 5.62
C GLY A 102 -0.97 11.34 7.01
N THR A 103 -2.23 11.76 7.14
CA THR A 103 -2.80 12.28 8.39
C THR A 103 -3.86 11.34 9.00
N PRO A 104 -4.02 11.35 10.34
CA PRO A 104 -5.14 10.66 10.98
C PRO A 104 -6.50 11.12 10.46
N GLU A 105 -6.67 12.42 10.22
CA GLU A 105 -7.90 13.00 9.68
C GLU A 105 -8.20 12.51 8.26
N GLY A 106 -7.17 12.41 7.41
CA GLY A 106 -7.27 11.83 6.08
C GLY A 106 -7.75 10.37 6.13
N TYR A 107 -7.19 9.57 7.04
CA TYR A 107 -7.66 8.20 7.24
C TYR A 107 -9.11 8.14 7.74
N CYS A 108 -9.52 9.00 8.69
CA CYS A 108 -10.91 9.05 9.16
C CYS A 108 -11.88 9.40 8.03
N ALA A 109 -11.53 10.37 7.17
CA ALA A 109 -12.34 10.73 6.00
C ALA A 109 -12.45 9.55 5.02
N PHE A 110 -11.33 8.87 4.74
CA PHE A 110 -11.31 7.66 3.91
C PHE A 110 -12.16 6.54 4.52
N ALA A 111 -12.02 6.25 5.81
CA ALA A 111 -12.76 5.18 6.48
C ALA A 111 -14.28 5.41 6.45
N SER A 112 -14.71 6.66 6.60
CA SER A 112 -16.11 7.06 6.45
C SER A 112 -16.61 6.87 5.02
N ALA A 113 -15.86 7.35 4.02
CA ALA A 113 -16.27 7.25 2.62
C ALA A 113 -16.25 5.81 2.07
N TYR A 114 -15.24 5.02 2.47
CA TYR A 114 -14.98 3.70 1.88
C TYR A 114 -15.60 2.55 2.67
N PHE A 115 -15.49 2.57 4.00
CA PHE A 115 -16.03 1.51 4.86
C PHE A 115 -17.37 1.88 5.51
N GLY A 116 -17.81 3.15 5.41
CA GLY A 116 -19.03 3.61 6.07
C GLY A 116 -18.91 3.68 7.59
N VAL A 117 -17.69 3.72 8.14
CA VAL A 117 -17.43 3.75 9.58
C VAL A 117 -16.89 5.09 10.03
N SER A 118 -17.26 5.52 11.24
CA SER A 118 -16.72 6.73 11.86
C SER A 118 -15.70 6.35 12.91
N VAL A 119 -14.47 6.87 12.78
CA VAL A 119 -13.39 6.71 13.74
C VAL A 119 -12.87 8.09 14.15
N ASP A 120 -12.48 8.26 15.41
CA ASP A 120 -11.92 9.51 15.91
C ASP A 120 -10.42 9.62 15.55
N ALA A 121 -10.00 10.79 15.06
CA ALA A 121 -8.60 11.06 14.75
C ALA A 121 -7.69 10.93 15.98
N ALA A 122 -8.19 11.19 17.18
CA ALA A 122 -7.46 11.00 18.44
C ALA A 122 -7.14 9.53 18.74
N ASP A 123 -7.93 8.59 18.21
CA ASP A 123 -7.68 7.15 18.32
C ASP A 123 -6.84 6.62 17.15
N VAL A 124 -6.93 7.23 15.96
CA VAL A 124 -6.09 6.88 14.81
C VAL A 124 -4.66 7.40 14.96
N GLY A 125 -4.48 8.58 15.56
CA GLY A 125 -3.18 9.24 15.77
C GLY A 125 -2.11 8.33 16.39
N PRO A 126 -2.37 7.62 17.51
CA PRO A 126 -1.44 6.66 18.07
C PRO A 126 -0.95 5.58 17.09
N VAL A 127 -1.79 5.16 16.13
CA VAL A 127 -1.44 4.17 15.11
C VAL A 127 -0.46 4.78 14.09
N PHE A 128 -0.73 6.01 13.64
CA PHE A 128 0.17 6.77 12.76
C PHE A 128 1.53 7.06 13.40
N GLU A 129 1.55 7.29 14.70
CA GLU A 129 2.77 7.47 15.50
C GLU A 129 3.49 6.15 15.80
N HIS A 130 2.98 5.03 15.28
CA HIS A 130 3.54 3.69 15.48
C HIS A 130 3.67 3.32 16.97
N ARG A 131 2.73 3.77 17.81
CA ARG A 131 2.67 3.38 19.22
C ARG A 131 2.06 1.99 19.36
N ALA A 132 2.49 1.27 20.39
CA ALA A 132 1.94 -0.04 20.73
C ALA A 132 0.43 0.04 21.00
N LEU A 133 -0.33 -0.91 20.45
CA LEU A 133 -1.78 -0.94 20.59
C LEU A 133 -2.18 -1.40 21.99
N THR A 134 -3.26 -0.81 22.53
CA THR A 134 -3.91 -1.25 23.77
C THR A 134 -5.28 -1.85 23.45
N ALA A 135 -5.79 -2.72 24.34
CA ALA A 135 -7.13 -3.30 24.16
C ALA A 135 -8.20 -2.21 24.05
N ASP A 136 -8.12 -1.18 24.90
CA ASP A 136 -9.04 -0.05 24.85
C ASP A 136 -8.97 0.73 23.54
N LEU A 137 -7.77 0.93 22.98
CA LEU A 137 -7.60 1.62 21.69
C LEU A 137 -8.20 0.80 20.54
N VAL A 138 -7.89 -0.49 20.49
CA VAL A 138 -8.43 -1.40 19.46
C VAL A 138 -9.96 -1.40 19.52
N HIS A 139 -10.54 -1.52 20.71
CA HIS A 139 -12.00 -1.56 20.87
C HIS A 139 -12.67 -0.24 20.46
N ARG A 140 -12.03 0.93 20.68
CA ARG A 140 -12.56 2.22 20.21
C ARG A 140 -12.50 2.38 18.69
N ILE A 141 -11.46 1.84 18.04
CA ILE A 141 -11.32 1.88 16.58
C ILE A 141 -12.27 0.88 15.91
N ASN A 142 -12.32 -0.35 16.43
CA ASN A 142 -13.16 -1.42 15.92
C ASN A 142 -13.65 -2.31 17.07
N PRO A 143 -14.93 -2.15 17.49
CA PRO A 143 -15.46 -2.88 18.64
C PRO A 143 -15.61 -4.38 18.41
N ASP A 144 -15.56 -4.85 17.16
CA ASP A 144 -15.68 -6.26 16.79
C ASP A 144 -14.33 -7.02 16.83
N VAL A 145 -13.24 -6.33 17.21
CA VAL A 145 -11.89 -6.89 17.24
C VAL A 145 -11.28 -6.78 18.63
N ASP A 146 -10.74 -7.91 19.12
CA ASP A 146 -9.93 -7.95 20.33
C ASP A 146 -8.44 -7.87 20.00
N LEU A 147 -7.66 -7.17 20.84
CA LEU A 147 -6.20 -7.09 20.70
C LEU A 147 -5.53 -8.48 20.67
N ALA A 148 -6.07 -9.45 21.42
CA ALA A 148 -5.55 -10.82 21.44
C ALA A 148 -5.57 -11.48 20.05
N ASN A 149 -6.59 -11.17 19.23
CA ASN A 149 -6.76 -11.69 17.87
C ASN A 149 -5.78 -11.04 16.88
N LEU A 150 -5.12 -9.95 17.26
CA LEU A 150 -4.17 -9.23 16.40
C LEU A 150 -2.72 -9.71 16.59
N THR A 151 -2.42 -10.50 17.63
CA THR A 151 -1.04 -10.86 18.01
C THR A 151 -0.21 -11.39 16.84
N GLU A 152 -0.73 -12.36 16.09
CA GLU A 152 -0.04 -12.96 14.93
C GLU A 152 0.20 -11.92 13.82
N VAL A 153 -0.78 -11.05 13.55
CA VAL A 153 -0.67 -10.02 12.53
C VAL A 153 0.36 -8.97 12.92
N LEU A 154 0.33 -8.52 14.18
CA LEU A 154 1.27 -7.52 14.70
C LEU A 154 2.72 -8.05 14.65
N ASP A 155 2.95 -9.30 15.04
CA ASP A 155 4.28 -9.95 14.94
C ASP A 155 4.74 -10.04 13.48
N ARG A 156 3.88 -10.54 12.59
CA ARG A 156 4.18 -10.70 11.16
C ARG A 156 4.56 -9.40 10.47
N ILE A 157 3.95 -8.27 10.83
CA ILE A 157 4.25 -6.96 10.24
C ILE A 157 5.29 -6.16 11.04
N GLY A 158 5.82 -6.71 12.14
CA GLY A 158 6.78 -6.04 13.01
C GLY A 158 6.21 -4.82 13.74
N TYR A 159 4.90 -4.80 14.02
CA TYR A 159 4.25 -3.69 14.73
C TYR A 159 4.59 -3.72 16.23
N PRO A 160 4.81 -2.57 16.88
CA PRO A 160 5.14 -2.51 18.30
C PRO A 160 4.08 -3.16 19.18
N GLN A 161 4.53 -4.09 20.02
CA GLN A 161 3.70 -4.73 21.03
C GLN A 161 4.06 -4.19 22.41
N ALA A 162 3.07 -4.04 23.28
CA ALA A 162 3.34 -3.68 24.66
C ALA A 162 4.19 -4.79 25.30
N ALA A 163 5.27 -4.43 25.98
CA ALA A 163 6.05 -5.39 26.74
C ALA A 163 5.13 -6.08 27.75
N ALA A 164 5.14 -7.42 27.77
CA ALA A 164 4.44 -8.16 28.81
C ALA A 164 5.00 -7.69 30.16
N SER A 165 4.16 -7.06 30.97
CA SER A 165 4.53 -6.68 32.34
C SER A 165 5.04 -7.93 33.05
N ALA A 166 6.33 -7.94 33.38
CA ALA A 166 6.92 -8.97 34.22
C ALA A 166 6.30 -8.87 35.62
N ALA A 167 5.15 -9.51 35.80
CA ALA A 167 4.58 -9.75 37.11
C ALA A 167 5.19 -11.05 37.63
N GLY A 168 6.04 -10.95 38.66
CA GLY A 168 6.35 -12.10 39.51
C GLY A 168 7.77 -12.12 40.07
N GLY A 169 7.91 -11.74 41.34
CA GLY A 169 9.07 -12.12 42.13
C GLY A 169 9.44 -11.19 43.29
N CYS A 170 8.52 -10.94 44.22
CA CYS A 170 8.96 -10.70 45.60
C CYS A 170 9.39 -12.05 46.19
N GLY A 171 10.62 -12.10 46.68
CA GLY A 171 11.17 -13.11 47.58
C GLY A 171 12.17 -12.43 48.51
#